data_AF-A0A833WTX4-F1
#
_entry.id   AF-A0A833WTX4-F1
#
_cell.length_a   1.000
_cell.length_b   1.000
_cell.length_c   1.000
_cell.angle_alpha   90.00
_cell.angle_beta   90.00
_cell.angle_gamma   90.00
#
_symmetry.space_group_name_H-M   'P 1'
#
loop_
_entity.id
_entity.type
_entity.pdbx_description
1 polymer ?
#
loop_
_entity_poly.entity_id
_entity_poly.type
_entity_poly.pdbx_seq_one_letter_code
_entity_poly.pdbx_strand_id
1 'polypeptide(L)'
;MKPDVTTAVRLLAQAADRPSIAVKKDVDRVFRYLNGTRDFGLMFQSQGDQGLVVYCDAAFSTERESRSSTGYAIFYNGNLVEWGSKK
;
A
#
# COMPACT_ATOMS: atom_id res chain seq x y z
N MET A 1 9.30 -3.25 -1.79
CA MET A 1 7.97 -2.68 -1.47
C MET A 1 6.91 -3.44 -2.23
N LYS A 2 5.86 -3.99 -1.58
CA LYS A 2 4.68 -4.47 -2.31
C LYS A 2 4.04 -3.23 -2.96
N PRO A 3 3.79 -3.20 -4.27
CA PRO A 3 3.00 -2.13 -4.85
C PRO A 3 1.62 -2.15 -4.18
N ASP A 4 1.16 -0.96 -3.78
CA ASP A 4 -0.24 -0.76 -3.41
C ASP A 4 -1.14 -1.36 -4.50
N VAL A 5 -2.30 -1.91 -4.13
CA VAL A 5 -3.28 -2.47 -5.07
C VAL A 5 -3.57 -1.46 -6.17
N THR A 6 -3.69 -0.17 -5.83
CA THR A 6 -3.89 0.92 -6.80
C THR A 6 -2.75 1.00 -7.81
N THR A 7 -1.50 0.87 -7.36
CA THR A 7 -0.32 0.90 -8.23
C THR A 7 -0.27 -0.34 -9.13
N ALA A 8 -0.54 -1.52 -8.56
CA ALA A 8 -0.59 -2.77 -9.31
C ALA A 8 -1.68 -2.72 -10.39
N VAL A 9 -2.90 -2.31 -10.04
CA VAL A 9 -4.03 -2.17 -10.97
C VAL A 9 -3.71 -1.16 -12.07
N ARG A 10 -3.12 -0.01 -11.73
CA ARG A 10 -2.71 0.99 -12.73
C ARG A 10 -1.73 0.42 -13.75
N LEU A 11 -0.68 -0.27 -13.30
CA LEU A 11 0.32 -0.85 -14.21
C LEU A 11 -0.29 -1.95 -15.09
N LEU A 12 -1.16 -2.78 -14.52
CA LEU A 12 -1.85 -3.83 -15.27
C LEU A 12 -2.84 -3.26 -16.29
N ALA A 13 -3.55 -2.18 -15.96
CA ALA A 13 -4.44 -1.49 -16.90
C ALA A 13 -3.68 -0.91 -18.09
N GLN A 14 -2.48 -0.35 -17.86
CA GLN A 14 -1.62 0.12 -18.95
C GLN A 14 -1.11 -1.01 -19.85
N ALA A 15 -0.92 -2.21 -19.29
CA ALA A 15 -0.48 -3.39 -20.04
C ALA A 15 -1.64 -4.13 -20.74
N ALA A 16 -2.90 -3.72 -20.52
CA ALA A 16 -4.08 -4.41 -21.04
C ALA A 16 -4.17 -4.40 -22.57
N ASP A 17 -3.60 -3.39 -23.23
CA ASP A 17 -3.58 -3.27 -24.69
C ASP A 17 -2.75 -4.34 -25.39
N ARG A 18 -1.82 -5.00 -24.67
CA ARG A 18 -0.99 -6.08 -25.18
C ARG A 18 -0.89 -7.21 -24.14
N PRO A 19 -1.94 -8.02 -24.00
CA PRO A 19 -1.98 -9.04 -22.96
C PRO A 19 -0.89 -10.10 -23.18
N SER A 20 -0.20 -10.46 -22.11
CA SER A 20 0.79 -11.54 -22.08
C SER A 20 0.47 -12.54 -20.97
N ILE A 21 1.06 -13.74 -21.04
CA ILE A 21 0.91 -14.76 -19.99
C ILE A 21 1.39 -14.23 -18.63
N ALA A 22 2.44 -13.40 -18.64
CA ALA A 22 2.95 -12.75 -17.42
C ALA A 22 1.92 -11.77 -16.83
N VAL A 23 1.36 -10.88 -17.65
CA VAL A 23 0.33 -9.92 -17.22
C VAL A 23 -0.90 -10.65 -16.67
N LYS A 24 -1.34 -11.74 -17.32
CA LYS A 24 -2.46 -12.56 -16.82
C LYS A 24 -2.17 -13.14 -15.43
N LYS A 25 -0.97 -13.68 -15.21
CA LYS A 25 -0.56 -14.23 -13.91
C LYS A 25 -0.57 -13.15 -12.81
N ASP A 26 -0.17 -11.93 -13.15
CA ASP A 26 -0.17 -10.80 -12.21
C ASP A 26 -1.60 -10.30 -11.91
N VAL A 27 -2.50 -10.29 -12.90
CA VAL A 27 -3.94 -10.05 -12.70
C VAL A 27 -4.53 -11.10 -11.74
N ASP A 28 -4.27 -12.38 -11.98
CA ASP A 28 -4.74 -13.47 -11.11
C ASP A 28 -4.21 -13.34 -9.68
N ARG A 29 -3.01 -12.77 -9.51
CA ARG A 29 -2.42 -12.49 -8.19
C ARG A 29 -3.16 -11.38 -7.47
N VAL A 30 -3.53 -10.30 -8.17
CA VAL A 30 -4.34 -9.21 -7.61
C VAL A 30 -5.71 -9.75 -7.17
N PHE A 31 -6.40 -10.52 -8.01
CA PHE A 31 -7.69 -11.12 -7.63
C PHE A 31 -7.59 -12.08 -6.44
N ARG A 32 -6.56 -12.93 -6.40
CA ARG A 32 -6.33 -13.82 -5.24
C ARG A 32 -6.07 -13.04 -3.97
N TYR A 33 -5.33 -11.93 -4.04
CA TYR A 33 -5.11 -11.06 -2.90
C TYR A 33 -6.42 -10.45 -2.42
N LEU A 34 -7.20 -9.82 -3.31
CA LEU A 34 -8.49 -9.22 -2.97
C LEU A 34 -9.46 -10.23 -2.34
N ASN A 35 -9.54 -11.44 -2.90
CA ASN A 35 -10.39 -12.48 -2.36
C ASN A 35 -9.91 -12.97 -0.99
N GLY A 36 -8.59 -13.13 -0.81
CA GLY A 36 -7.99 -13.59 0.45
C GLY A 36 -8.01 -12.54 1.56
N THR A 37 -8.15 -11.25 1.23
CA THR A 37 -8.23 -10.15 2.20
C THR A 37 -9.60 -9.49 2.23
N ARG A 38 -10.65 -10.15 1.72
CA ARG A 38 -12.00 -9.57 1.63
C ARG A 38 -12.54 -9.17 3.00
N ASP A 39 -12.20 -9.93 4.03
CA ASP A 39 -12.69 -9.72 5.39
C ASP A 39 -11.71 -8.87 6.24
N PHE A 40 -10.65 -8.32 5.61
CA PHE A 40 -9.70 -7.44 6.28
C PHE A 40 -10.23 -6.02 6.28
N GLY A 41 -10.11 -5.33 7.41
CA GLY A 41 -10.56 -3.95 7.56
C GLY A 41 -9.80 -3.23 8.66
N LEU A 42 -10.04 -1.92 8.76
CA LEU A 42 -9.53 -1.12 9.87
C LEU A 42 -10.42 -1.33 11.10
N MET A 43 -9.79 -1.64 12.24
CA MET A 43 -10.48 -1.73 13.52
C MET A 43 -10.30 -0.43 14.28
N PHE A 44 -11.42 0.21 14.62
CA PHE A 44 -11.42 1.39 15.47
C PHE A 44 -11.78 0.99 16.91
N GLN A 45 -11.03 1.52 17.87
CA GLN A 45 -11.21 1.29 19.30
C GLN A 45 -11.61 2.60 19.99
N SER A 46 -12.54 2.52 20.94
CA SER A 46 -12.98 3.66 21.75
C SER A 46 -12.03 3.99 22.91
N GLN A 47 -11.16 3.05 23.26
CA GLN A 47 -10.17 3.15 24.33
C GLN A 47 -8.80 2.88 23.71
N GLY A 48 -7.96 3.89 23.63
CA GLY A 48 -6.61 3.83 23.07
C GLY A 48 -5.72 4.93 23.65
N ASP A 49 -4.45 4.95 23.27
CA ASP A 49 -3.49 5.99 23.69
C ASP A 49 -4.06 7.38 23.43
N GLN A 50 -4.02 8.28 24.42
CA GLN A 50 -4.61 9.61 24.27
C GLN A 50 -3.76 10.51 23.37
N GLY A 51 -4.42 11.15 22.40
CA GLY A 51 -3.79 12.20 21.57
C GLY A 51 -3.37 11.73 20.18
N LEU A 52 -2.51 12.55 19.55
CA LEU A 52 -2.02 12.36 18.19
C LEU A 52 -0.63 11.72 18.22
N VAL A 53 -0.46 10.59 17.54
CA VAL A 53 0.82 9.89 17.39
C VAL A 53 1.16 9.79 15.90
N VAL A 54 2.40 10.15 15.54
CA VAL A 54 2.86 10.11 14.14
C VAL A 54 4.10 9.22 14.06
N TYR A 55 4.02 8.21 13.20
CA TYR A 55 5.16 7.38 12.82
C TYR A 55 5.63 7.79 11.43
N CYS A 56 6.94 7.91 11.26
CA CYS A 56 7.58 8.16 9.98
C CYS A 56 8.71 7.14 9.79
N ASP A 57 8.78 6.56 8.60
CA ASP A 57 9.85 5.66 8.18
C ASP A 57 10.49 6.19 6.89
N ALA A 58 11.80 6.03 6.74
CA ALA A 58 12.51 6.47 5.55
C ALA A 58 13.32 5.30 4.99
N ALA A 59 12.98 4.90 3.77
CA ALA A 59 13.72 3.90 3.02
C ALA A 59 14.66 4.60 2.02
N PHE A 60 15.97 4.45 2.25
CA PHE A 60 16.99 4.94 1.35
C PHE A 60 17.12 4.03 0.13
N SER A 61 17.18 4.63 -1.06
CA SER A 61 17.42 3.91 -2.31
C SER A 61 18.91 3.94 -2.66
N THR A 62 19.51 2.77 -2.89
CA THR A 62 20.91 2.63 -3.33
C THR A 62 21.06 2.57 -4.86
N GLU A 63 19.95 2.57 -5.59
CA GLU A 63 19.93 2.50 -7.05
C GLU A 63 20.02 3.90 -7.68
N ARG A 64 20.82 4.02 -8.76
CA ARG A 64 21.25 5.32 -9.33
C ARG A 64 20.11 6.21 -9.84
N GLU A 65 18.94 5.64 -10.13
CA GLU A 65 17.76 6.35 -10.65
C GLU A 65 16.54 6.28 -9.71
N SER A 66 16.65 5.59 -8.57
CA SER A 66 15.51 5.38 -7.68
C SER A 66 15.49 6.42 -6.57
N ARG A 67 14.34 7.09 -6.38
CA ARG A 67 14.14 8.10 -5.34
C ARG A 67 13.89 7.43 -3.99
N SER A 68 14.52 7.97 -2.94
CA SER A 68 14.24 7.59 -1.55
C SER A 68 12.77 7.81 -1.23
N SER A 69 12.18 6.91 -0.44
CA SER A 69 10.77 7.02 -0.07
C SER A 69 10.61 7.23 1.43
N THR A 70 9.69 8.11 1.81
CA THR A 70 9.26 8.29 3.20
C THR A 70 7.85 7.76 3.37
N GLY A 71 7.66 6.80 4.27
CA GLY A 71 6.35 6.35 4.74
C GLY A 71 5.93 7.11 5.99
N TYR A 72 4.63 7.29 6.18
CA TYR A 72 4.08 7.83 7.43
C TYR A 72 2.75 7.18 7.80
N ALA A 73 2.45 7.17 9.09
CA ALA A 73 1.18 6.74 9.66
C ALA A 73 0.82 7.64 10.85
N ILE A 74 -0.38 8.20 10.82
CA ILE A 74 -0.94 9.11 11.81
C ILE A 74 -2.05 8.38 12.54
N PHE A 75 -1.92 8.32 13.87
CA PHE A 75 -2.89 7.74 14.76
C PHE A 75 -3.50 8.82 15.66
N TYR A 76 -4.81 8.75 15.88
CA TYR A 76 -5.52 9.57 16.84
C TYR A 76 -6.28 8.66 17.81
N ASN A 77 -6.06 8.84 19.11
CA ASN A 77 -6.66 8.01 20.15
C ASN A 77 -6.42 6.50 19.93
N GLY A 78 -5.20 6.12 19.49
CA GLY A 78 -4.85 4.74 19.14
C GLY A 78 -5.38 4.23 17.80
N ASN A 79 -6.11 5.05 17.04
CA ASN A 79 -6.73 4.65 15.76
C ASN A 79 -6.00 5.24 14.56
N LEU A 80 -5.75 4.43 13.52
CA LEU A 80 -5.16 4.92 12.28
C LEU A 80 -6.13 5.86 11.55
N VAL A 81 -5.76 7.13 11.41
CA VAL A 81 -6.59 8.15 10.74
C VAL A 81 -6.04 8.56 9.38
N GLU A 82 -4.73 8.48 9.18
CA GLU A 82 -4.09 8.76 7.90
C GLU A 82 -2.81 7.93 7.75
N TRP A 83 -2.51 7.47 6.54
CA TRP A 83 -1.22 6.88 6.22
C TRP A 83 -0.88 7.19 4.77
N GLY A 84 0.42 7.13 4.45
CA GLY A 84 0.85 7.36 3.09
C GLY A 84 2.32 7.04 2.89
N SER A 85 2.74 7.14 1.65
CA SER A 85 4.14 7.10 1.27
C SER A 85 4.40 8.14 0.19
N LYS A 86 5.47 8.92 0.39
CA LYS A 86 6.03 9.82 -0.61
C LYS A 86 7.29 9.18 -1.19
N LYS A 87 7.34 9.12 -2.51
CA LYS A 87 8.56 8.84 -3.29
C LYS A 87 9.17 10.15 -3.78
#